data_AF-A0A8T0PNY3-F1
#
_entry.id   AF-A0A8T0PNY3-F1
#
_cell.length_a   1.000
_cell.length_b   1.000
_cell.length_c   1.000
_cell.angle_alpha   90.00
_cell.angle_beta   90.00
_cell.angle_gamma   90.00
#
_symmetry.space_group_name_H-M   'P 1'
#
loop_
_entity.id
_entity.type
_entity.pdbx_description
1 polymer ?
#
loop_
_entity_poly.entity_id
_entity_poly.type
_entity_poly.pdbx_seq_one_letter_code
_entity_poly.pdbx_strand_id
1 'polypeptide(L)'
;MNRLQPDPFEDGYNIAELYREREHRDDEVALAYAWFCRSRQLALSVKNKKNDWELCDICFFHGDESKLFLKEKLKEHCEELHGGGFLCQRRGCVVRCQTLREAGLHYYYLHEQRYRDWWRFLLEQHGIEA
;
A
#
# COMPACT_ATOMS: atom_id res chain seq x y z
N MET A 1 -5.47 -31.48 18.50
CA MET A 1 -5.18 -31.46 17.04
C MET A 1 -5.27 -30.00 16.59
N ASN A 2 -4.13 -29.31 16.54
CA ASN A 2 -4.07 -27.94 16.03
C ASN A 2 -4.39 -27.98 14.53
N ARG A 3 -5.48 -27.33 14.12
CA ARG A 3 -5.69 -27.00 12.70
C ARG A 3 -4.56 -26.05 12.34
N LEU A 4 -3.55 -26.54 11.61
CA LEU A 4 -2.65 -25.69 10.85
C LEU A 4 -3.54 -24.76 10.03
N GLN A 5 -3.53 -23.47 10.34
CA GLN A 5 -4.14 -22.50 9.44
C GLN A 5 -3.43 -22.68 8.10
N PRO A 6 -4.16 -22.78 6.97
CA PRO A 6 -3.55 -22.89 5.67
C PRO A 6 -2.60 -21.72 5.50
N ASP A 7 -1.43 -22.01 4.95
CA ASP A 7 -0.41 -21.01 4.73
C ASP A 7 -1.02 -19.86 3.90
N PRO A 8 -1.15 -18.63 4.43
CA PRO A 8 -1.66 -17.51 3.65
C PRO A 8 -0.74 -17.16 2.45
N PHE A 9 0.45 -17.75 2.40
CA PHE A 9 1.44 -17.66 1.34
C PHE A 9 1.33 -18.77 0.28
N GLU A 10 0.52 -19.83 0.49
CA GLU A 10 0.38 -20.93 -0.50
C GLU A 10 -0.17 -20.42 -1.85
N ASP A 11 -0.92 -19.31 -1.81
CA ASP A 11 -1.43 -18.57 -2.97
C ASP A 11 -0.95 -17.08 -3.00
N GLY A 12 0.13 -16.72 -2.27
CA GLY A 12 0.43 -15.33 -1.87
C GLY A 12 1.28 -14.47 -2.83
N TYR A 13 0.86 -13.20 -2.99
CA TYR A 13 1.57 -11.99 -3.44
C TYR A 13 2.27 -11.95 -4.79
N ASN A 14 2.12 -12.97 -5.63
CA ASN A 14 3.03 -13.10 -6.75
C ASN A 14 2.65 -12.22 -7.95
N ILE A 15 3.13 -10.98 -7.95
CA ILE A 15 3.26 -10.17 -9.17
C ILE A 15 4.06 -10.92 -10.26
N ALA A 16 4.90 -11.90 -9.90
CA ALA A 16 5.58 -12.73 -10.90
C ALA A 16 4.60 -13.60 -11.72
N GLU A 17 3.39 -13.89 -11.23
CA GLU A 17 2.37 -14.55 -12.05
C GLU A 17 1.79 -13.58 -13.11
N LEU A 18 1.74 -12.28 -12.80
CA LEU A 18 1.31 -11.23 -13.73
C LEU A 18 2.40 -10.80 -14.74
N TYR A 19 3.69 -10.92 -14.39
CA TYR A 19 4.79 -10.38 -15.20
C TYR A 19 5.93 -11.34 -15.57
N ARG A 20 5.88 -12.61 -15.13
CA ARG A 20 6.72 -13.75 -15.54
C ARG A 20 8.26 -13.58 -15.60
N GLU A 21 8.85 -12.47 -15.14
CA GLU A 21 10.27 -12.20 -15.41
C GLU A 21 11.18 -11.75 -14.23
N ARG A 22 10.72 -11.47 -12.99
CA ARG A 22 11.63 -10.84 -11.99
C ARG A 22 11.40 -11.16 -10.50
N GLU A 23 11.55 -12.44 -10.10
CA GLU A 23 11.43 -12.87 -8.69
C GLU A 23 12.21 -12.00 -7.66
N HIS A 24 13.42 -11.54 -7.96
CA HIS A 24 14.23 -10.78 -6.98
C HIS A 24 13.81 -9.32 -6.73
N ARG A 25 13.03 -8.67 -7.61
CA ARG A 25 12.57 -7.27 -7.40
C ARG A 25 11.16 -7.19 -6.84
N ASP A 26 10.43 -8.30 -6.85
CA ASP A 26 9.03 -8.34 -6.44
C ASP A 26 8.90 -8.30 -4.90
N ASP A 27 9.88 -8.86 -4.19
CA ASP A 27 10.02 -8.76 -2.74
C ASP A 27 10.24 -7.30 -2.29
N GLU A 28 11.04 -6.51 -3.01
CA GLU A 28 11.29 -5.11 -2.68
C GLU A 28 10.03 -4.25 -2.81
N VAL A 29 9.23 -4.47 -3.86
CA VAL A 29 7.97 -3.75 -4.07
C VAL A 29 6.94 -4.15 -3.02
N ALA A 30 6.80 -5.45 -2.75
CA ALA A 30 5.89 -5.94 -1.72
C ALA A 30 6.29 -5.39 -0.34
N LEU A 31 7.58 -5.38 -0.02
CA LEU A 31 8.11 -4.83 1.23
C LEU A 31 7.87 -3.32 1.32
N ALA A 32 8.05 -2.56 0.24
CA ALA A 32 7.75 -1.13 0.20
C ALA A 32 6.26 -0.84 0.50
N TYR A 33 5.35 -1.63 -0.08
CA TYR A 33 3.92 -1.52 0.23
C TYR A 33 3.58 -2.01 1.64
N ALA A 34 4.32 -2.98 2.18
CA ALA A 34 4.13 -3.39 3.57
C ALA A 34 4.55 -2.27 4.56
N TRP A 35 5.65 -1.59 4.28
CA TRP A 35 6.06 -0.38 5.01
C TRP A 35 5.05 0.75 4.88
N PHE A 36 4.47 0.93 3.69
CA PHE A 36 3.37 1.88 3.49
C PHE A 36 2.16 1.53 4.36
N CYS A 37 1.71 0.28 4.36
CA CYS A 37 0.59 -0.20 5.19
C CYS A 37 0.83 0.06 6.68
N ARG A 38 2.03 -0.25 7.18
CA ARG A 38 2.42 0.01 8.56
C ARG A 38 2.39 1.50 8.87
N SER A 39 3.04 2.31 8.05
CA SER A 39 3.09 3.77 8.22
C SER A 39 1.68 4.39 8.20
N ARG A 40 0.83 3.91 7.29
CA ARG A 40 -0.58 4.29 7.19
C ARG A 40 -1.35 3.90 8.46
N GLN A 41 -1.18 2.69 8.96
CA GLN A 41 -1.83 2.25 10.19
C GLN A 41 -1.41 3.11 11.39
N LEU A 42 -0.11 3.35 11.55
CA LEU A 42 0.43 4.19 12.62
C LEU A 42 -0.11 5.62 12.52
N ALA A 43 0.00 6.26 11.35
CA ALA A 43 -0.46 7.62 11.12
C ALA A 43 -1.97 7.79 11.38
N LEU A 44 -2.79 6.82 10.96
CA LEU A 44 -4.25 6.86 11.14
C LEU A 44 -4.71 6.48 12.55
N SER A 45 -3.90 5.73 13.30
CA SER A 45 -4.19 5.39 14.70
C SER A 45 -4.11 6.62 15.62
N VAL A 46 -3.28 7.60 15.26
CA VAL A 46 -3.16 8.86 15.97
C VAL A 46 -4.43 9.70 15.76
N LYS A 47 -5.16 9.97 16.85
CA LYS A 47 -6.32 10.89 16.91
C LYS A 47 -7.61 10.44 16.19
N ASN A 48 -7.91 9.14 16.12
CA ASN A 48 -9.18 8.62 15.55
C ASN A 48 -9.46 9.08 14.09
N LYS A 49 -8.40 9.40 13.34
CA LYS A 49 -8.46 9.96 11.98
C LYS A 49 -8.84 8.97 10.88
N LYS A 50 -9.23 7.74 11.25
CA LYS A 50 -9.23 6.55 10.40
C LYS A 50 -10.05 6.65 9.10
N ASN A 51 -11.14 7.42 9.10
CA ASN A 51 -12.08 7.40 7.98
C ASN A 51 -11.92 8.57 7.02
N ASP A 52 -11.49 9.73 7.52
CA ASP A 52 -11.48 10.97 6.74
C ASP A 52 -10.08 11.39 6.30
N TRP A 53 -9.05 10.67 6.75
CA TRP A 53 -7.66 10.97 6.41
C TRP A 53 -7.03 9.86 5.59
N GLU A 54 -6.00 10.23 4.83
CA GLU A 54 -5.25 9.31 3.98
C GLU A 54 -3.81 9.79 3.76
N LEU A 55 -2.89 8.85 3.55
CA LEU A 55 -1.52 9.17 3.14
C LEU A 55 -1.45 9.44 1.63
N CYS A 56 -0.60 10.37 1.23
CA CYS A 56 -0.25 10.53 -0.18
C CYS A 56 0.76 9.46 -0.60
N ASP A 57 0.37 8.57 -1.52
CA ASP A 57 1.27 7.56 -2.12
C ASP A 57 2.51 8.23 -2.75
N ILE A 58 2.31 9.32 -3.49
CA ILE A 58 3.41 9.98 -4.20
C ILE A 58 4.45 10.53 -3.22
N CYS A 59 4.01 11.21 -2.15
CA CYS A 59 4.94 11.67 -1.11
C CYS A 59 5.64 10.52 -0.39
N PHE A 60 4.96 9.40 -0.18
CA PHE A 60 5.56 8.25 0.51
C PHE A 60 6.65 7.59 -0.33
N PHE A 61 6.37 7.32 -1.62
CA PHE A 61 7.28 6.55 -2.47
C PHE A 61 8.33 7.40 -3.19
N HIS A 62 8.07 8.70 -3.40
CA HIS A 62 8.93 9.58 -4.21
C HIS A 62 9.34 10.87 -3.50
N GLY A 63 8.84 11.11 -2.29
CA GLY A 63 9.18 12.29 -1.50
C GLY A 63 10.11 11.95 -0.33
N ASP A 64 10.63 13.00 0.31
CA ASP A 64 11.48 12.87 1.50
C ASP A 64 10.67 12.60 2.79
N GLU A 65 9.36 12.88 2.77
CA GLU A 65 8.49 12.77 3.93
C GLU A 65 7.09 12.24 3.58
N SER A 66 6.61 11.30 4.38
CA SER A 66 5.23 10.81 4.34
C SER A 66 4.26 11.82 4.96
N LYS A 67 3.23 12.23 4.22
CA LYS A 67 2.27 13.25 4.67
C LYS A 67 0.83 12.74 4.67
N LEU A 68 0.11 13.06 5.75
CA LEU A 68 -1.28 12.68 5.98
C LEU A 68 -2.20 13.87 5.70
N PHE A 69 -3.24 13.65 4.91
CA PHE A 69 -4.18 14.68 4.49
C PHE A 69 -5.62 14.26 4.77
N LEU A 70 -6.52 15.24 4.93
CA LEU A 70 -7.95 14.97 4.76
C LEU A 70 -8.18 14.46 3.33
N LYS A 71 -9.03 13.45 3.17
CA LYS A 71 -9.31 12.81 1.87
C LYS A 71 -9.79 13.81 0.82
N GLU A 72 -10.63 14.77 1.22
CA GLU A 72 -11.11 15.85 0.36
C GLU A 72 -9.99 16.80 -0.11
N LYS A 73 -8.90 16.91 0.66
CA LYS A 73 -7.74 17.75 0.36
C LYS A 73 -6.64 17.03 -0.40
N LEU A 74 -6.68 15.70 -0.46
CA LEU A 74 -5.63 14.91 -1.11
C LEU A 74 -5.56 15.18 -2.62
N LYS A 75 -6.70 15.42 -3.27
CA LYS A 75 -6.74 15.78 -4.70
C LYS A 75 -6.00 17.09 -4.97
N GLU A 76 -6.36 18.15 -4.23
CA GLU A 76 -5.77 19.49 -4.34
C GLU A 76 -4.25 19.42 -4.11
N HIS A 77 -3.82 18.73 -3.04
CA HIS A 77 -2.40 18.48 -2.77
C HIS A 77 -1.67 17.82 -3.95
N CYS A 78 -2.25 16.78 -4.55
CA CYS A 78 -1.61 16.11 -5.69
C CYS A 78 -1.58 16.99 -6.95
N GLU A 79 -2.61 17.80 -7.20
CA GLU A 79 -2.64 18.74 -8.33
C GLU A 79 -1.55 19.81 -8.20
N GLU A 80 -1.35 20.36 -7.00
CA GLU A 80 -0.39 21.44 -6.75
C GLU A 80 1.07 20.96 -6.77
N LEU A 81 1.37 19.80 -6.18
CA LEU A 81 2.76 19.37 -5.95
C LEU A 81 3.23 18.23 -6.87
N HIS A 82 2.30 17.44 -7.42
CA HIS A 82 2.62 16.20 -8.15
C HIS A 82 2.06 16.17 -9.57
N GLY A 83 1.55 17.28 -10.10
CA GLY A 83 0.93 17.33 -11.42
C GLY A 83 -0.37 16.51 -11.52
N GLY A 84 -1.07 16.32 -10.40
CA GLY A 84 -2.36 15.65 -10.28
C GLY A 84 -2.27 14.14 -10.06
N GLY A 85 -1.34 13.45 -10.72
CA GLY A 85 -1.19 12.00 -10.65
C GLY A 85 -2.41 11.21 -11.14
N PHE A 86 -2.33 9.88 -11.03
CA PHE A 86 -3.33 8.92 -11.51
C PHE A 86 -4.13 8.33 -10.35
N LEU A 87 -5.45 8.44 -10.41
CA LEU A 87 -6.37 7.95 -9.37
C LEU A 87 -6.43 6.42 -9.35
N CYS A 88 -6.39 5.82 -8.15
CA CYS A 88 -6.66 4.39 -7.95
C CYS A 88 -8.06 4.02 -8.47
N GLN A 89 -8.17 2.89 -9.18
CA GLN A 89 -9.43 2.46 -9.80
C GLN A 89 -10.45 1.88 -8.80
N ARG A 90 -10.05 1.61 -7.55
CA ARG A 90 -10.97 1.13 -6.53
C ARG A 90 -12.02 2.20 -6.22
N ARG A 91 -13.29 1.88 -6.42
CA ARG A 91 -14.40 2.77 -6.08
C ARG A 91 -14.31 3.24 -4.62
N GLY A 92 -14.31 4.55 -4.43
CA GLY A 92 -14.21 5.19 -3.11
C GLY A 92 -12.79 5.38 -2.58
N CYS A 93 -11.77 4.87 -3.28
CA CYS A 93 -10.38 5.23 -3.00
C CYS A 93 -10.10 6.63 -3.56
N VAL A 94 -9.40 7.46 -2.78
CA VAL A 94 -9.03 8.83 -3.16
C VAL A 94 -7.55 8.96 -3.50
N VAL A 95 -6.78 7.88 -3.31
CA VAL A 95 -5.33 7.89 -3.48
C VAL A 95 -4.95 8.04 -4.94
N ARG A 96 -3.97 8.90 -5.19
CA ARG A 96 -3.37 9.16 -6.49
C ARG A 96 -1.91 8.74 -6.46
N CYS A 97 -1.46 8.13 -7.54
CA CYS A 97 -0.10 7.64 -7.72
C CYS A 97 0.60 8.42 -8.84
N GLN A 98 1.94 8.39 -8.89
CA GLN A 98 2.68 9.20 -9.87
C GLN A 98 2.51 8.64 -11.28
N THR A 99 2.38 7.32 -11.41
CA THR A 99 2.19 6.61 -12.68
C THR A 99 0.97 5.69 -12.66
N LEU A 100 0.46 5.32 -13.85
CA LEU A 100 -0.58 4.29 -14.00
C LEU A 100 -0.15 2.93 -13.45
N ARG A 101 1.14 2.59 -13.60
CA ARG A 101 1.71 1.35 -13.06
C ARG A 101 1.55 1.30 -11.55
N GLU A 102 1.91 2.38 -10.85
CA GLU A 102 1.79 2.46 -9.40
C GLU A 102 0.33 2.51 -8.93
N ALA A 103 -0.58 3.13 -9.69
CA ALA A 103 -2.01 3.03 -9.39
C ALA A 103 -2.50 1.57 -9.43
N GLY A 104 -1.96 0.77 -10.35
CA GLY A 104 -2.18 -0.67 -10.39
C GLY A 104 -1.58 -1.41 -9.19
N LEU A 105 -0.35 -1.07 -8.79
CA LEU A 105 0.30 -1.65 -7.61
C LEU A 105 -0.47 -1.30 -6.31
N HIS A 106 -0.87 -0.04 -6.14
CA HIS A 106 -1.70 0.41 -5.03
C HIS A 106 -3.00 -0.41 -4.97
N TYR A 107 -3.69 -0.56 -6.10
CA TYR A 107 -4.90 -1.36 -6.17
C TYR A 107 -4.64 -2.80 -5.73
N TYR A 108 -3.61 -3.42 -6.29
CA TYR A 108 -3.25 -4.79 -5.99
C TYR A 108 -2.96 -4.98 -4.50
N TYR A 109 -2.02 -4.21 -3.93
CA TYR A 109 -1.55 -4.38 -2.55
C TYR A 109 -2.51 -3.88 -1.47
N LEU A 110 -3.34 -2.86 -1.72
CA LEU A 110 -4.25 -2.31 -0.71
C LEU A 110 -5.71 -2.74 -0.85
N HIS A 111 -6.13 -3.28 -2.00
CA HIS A 111 -7.55 -3.56 -2.26
C HIS A 111 -7.85 -4.96 -2.78
N GLU A 112 -6.90 -5.63 -3.42
CA GLU A 112 -7.11 -6.95 -4.05
C GLU A 112 -6.48 -8.10 -3.27
N GLN A 113 -5.70 -7.79 -2.24
CA GLN A 113 -5.07 -8.81 -1.43
C GLN A 113 -6.07 -9.71 -0.71
N ARG A 114 -5.85 -11.02 -0.83
CA ARG A 114 -6.68 -12.06 -0.22
C ARG A 114 -6.76 -11.91 1.30
N TYR A 115 -5.63 -11.60 1.92
CA TYR A 115 -5.53 -11.39 3.36
C TYR A 115 -5.34 -9.90 3.65
N ARG A 116 -6.23 -9.32 4.45
CA ARG A 116 -6.19 -7.89 4.79
C ARG A 116 -4.89 -7.46 5.47
N ASP A 117 -4.35 -8.32 6.33
CA ASP A 117 -3.20 -8.03 7.19
C ASP A 117 -1.90 -8.66 6.68
N TRP A 118 -1.85 -9.00 5.39
CA TRP A 118 -0.71 -9.63 4.75
C TRP A 118 0.65 -8.97 5.00
N TRP A 119 0.64 -7.65 5.02
CA TRP A 119 1.82 -6.82 5.20
C TRP A 119 2.44 -7.03 6.57
N ARG A 120 1.64 -7.40 7.60
CA ARG A 120 2.16 -7.72 8.93
C ARG A 120 3.01 -8.96 8.88
N PHE A 121 2.49 -10.02 8.26
CA PHE A 121 3.22 -11.28 8.14
C PHE A 121 4.52 -11.10 7.35
N LEU A 122 4.50 -10.31 6.27
CA LEU A 122 5.70 -10.03 5.49
C LEU A 122 6.76 -9.28 6.32
N LEU A 123 6.35 -8.27 7.10
CA LEU A 123 7.26 -7.54 7.99
C LEU A 123 7.82 -8.43 9.10
N GLU A 124 6.98 -9.28 9.72
CA GLU A 124 7.39 -10.23 10.77
C GLU A 124 8.43 -11.23 10.25
N GLN A 125 8.26 -11.75 9.02
CA GLN A 125 9.24 -12.61 8.35
C GLN A 125 10.61 -11.92 8.16
N HIS A 126 10.60 -10.60 8.06
CA HIS A 126 11.81 -9.77 7.95
C HIS A 126 12.30 -9.26 9.31
N GLY A 127 11.74 -9.75 10.43
CA GLY A 127 12.13 -9.35 11.79
C GLY A 127 11.71 -7.93 12.17
N ILE A 128 10.73 -7.35 11.47
CA ILE A 128 10.23 -6.00 11.68
C ILE A 128 8.91 -6.07 12.48
N GLU A 129 8.83 -5.32 13.57
CA GLU A 129 7.60 -5.21 14.38
C GLU A 129 6.54 -4.40 13.63
N ALA A 130 5.41 -5.05 13.32
CA ALA A 130 4.33 -4.54 12.48
C ALA A 130 3.30 -3.67 13.22
#